data_AF-A0AAV4CVG5-F1
#
_entry.id   AF-A0AAV4CVG5-F1
#
_cell.length_a   1.000
_cell.length_b   1.000
_cell.length_c   1.000
_cell.angle_alpha   90.00
_cell.angle_beta   90.00
_cell.angle_gamma   90.00
#
_symmetry.space_group_name_H-M   'P 1'
#
loop_
_entity.id
_entity.type
_entity.pdbx_description
1 polymer ?
#
loop_
_entity_poly.entity_id
_entity_poly.type
_entity_poly.pdbx_seq_one_letter_code
_entity_poly.pdbx_strand_id
1 'polypeptide(L)'
;MIWEAIQRAKAEKLNLDVVWLDLANAYGSVPHEMIQLALRMYHVPEKVILKAAEGSAGPANLGGGCSMPLLKAFMDDTTIICSKEDETMRMLTRLDVLMLWCRMEFKPKKFRSLSIRKGKVDKATTFTVADQRIQTVKSLGRCYDSCIKDARRGAETLDLASERLLAINKCGLQGIFKICCLQLMLILKLLWPLLAHDICSTTAEAIEAKINKYTRKWLGVPPGLSDVAMYRQKAKLKLSMKSILESLNAAKPDYSPC
;
A
#
# COMPACT_ATOMS: atom_id res chain seq x y z
N MET A 1 3.31 7.87 -3.43
CA MET A 1 3.25 8.94 -2.41
C MET A 1 4.10 8.71 -1.14
N ILE A 2 3.69 7.95 -0.11
CA ILE A 2 4.53 7.83 1.12
C ILE A 2 5.83 7.06 0.85
N TRP A 3 5.74 6.00 0.04
CA TRP A 3 6.92 5.23 -0.38
C TRP A 3 7.91 6.03 -1.22
N GLU A 4 7.43 6.85 -2.15
CA GLU A 4 8.28 7.76 -2.94
C GLU A 4 9.02 8.74 -2.02
N ALA A 5 8.34 9.32 -1.03
CA ALA A 5 8.99 10.21 -0.06
C ALA A 5 10.10 9.48 0.73
N ILE A 6 9.87 8.23 1.11
CA ILE A 6 10.86 7.37 1.78
C ILE A 6 12.05 7.06 0.85
N GLN A 7 11.78 6.66 -0.40
CA GLN A 7 12.83 6.36 -1.39
C GLN A 7 13.68 7.59 -1.71
N ARG A 8 13.02 8.75 -1.81
CA ARG A 8 13.70 10.01 -2.07
C ARG A 8 14.55 10.48 -0.91
N ALA A 9 14.03 10.40 0.31
CA ALA A 9 14.82 10.70 1.51
C ALA A 9 16.08 9.83 1.60
N LYS A 10 16.01 8.59 1.10
CA LYS A 10 17.16 7.70 0.97
C LYS A 10 18.13 8.13 -0.13
N ALA A 11 17.63 8.41 -1.34
CA ALA A 11 18.46 8.80 -2.49
C ALA A 11 19.19 10.13 -2.24
N GLU A 12 18.49 11.12 -1.68
CA GLU A 12 19.00 12.46 -1.42
C GLU A 12 19.64 12.61 -0.02
N LYS A 13 19.70 11.52 0.76
CA LYS A 13 20.25 11.49 2.13
C LYS A 13 19.61 12.53 3.06
N LEU A 14 18.29 12.69 2.97
CA LEU A 14 17.50 13.59 3.81
C LEU A 14 17.08 12.93 5.12
N ASN A 15 16.55 13.75 6.02
CA ASN A 15 15.88 13.30 7.24
C ASN A 15 14.37 13.27 7.02
N LEU A 16 13.72 12.19 7.46
CA LEU A 16 12.29 11.99 7.31
C LEU A 16 11.75 11.16 8.48
N ASP A 17 10.72 11.68 9.13
CA ASP A 17 9.93 11.00 10.14
C ASP A 17 8.52 10.78 9.60
N VAL A 18 8.10 9.52 9.58
CA VAL A 18 6.76 9.11 9.16
C VAL A 18 6.10 8.41 10.33
N VAL A 19 4.96 8.93 10.78
CA VAL A 19 4.19 8.34 11.88
C VAL A 19 2.79 8.01 11.38
N TRP A 20 2.38 6.75 11.55
CA TRP A 20 1.04 6.26 11.27
C TRP A 20 0.25 6.11 12.57
N LEU A 21 -0.91 6.73 12.61
CA LEU A 21 -1.83 6.81 13.73
C LEU A 21 -3.16 6.14 13.35
N ASP A 22 -3.76 5.43 14.30
CA ASP A 22 -5.07 4.77 14.17
C ASP A 22 -5.96 5.18 15.36
N LEU A 23 -7.21 5.56 15.07
CA LEU A 23 -8.16 5.99 16.08
C LEU A 23 -8.98 4.81 16.63
N ALA A 24 -9.22 4.81 17.95
CA ALA A 24 -10.08 3.83 18.58
C ALA A 24 -11.55 4.15 18.32
N ASN A 25 -12.27 3.19 17.73
CA ASN A 25 -13.71 3.27 17.48
C ASN A 25 -14.12 4.57 16.74
N ALA A 26 -13.32 5.00 15.77
CA ALA A 26 -13.46 6.33 15.15
C ALA A 26 -14.90 6.67 14.77
N TYR A 27 -15.61 5.74 14.11
CA TYR A 27 -17.01 5.91 13.69
C TYR A 27 -18.02 5.93 14.84
N GLY A 28 -17.81 5.13 15.88
CA GLY A 28 -18.71 5.09 17.04
C GLY A 28 -18.48 6.22 18.04
N SER A 29 -17.29 6.85 18.00
CA SER A 29 -16.89 7.91 18.92
C SER A 29 -17.32 9.31 18.44
N VAL A 30 -17.67 9.50 17.15
CA VAL A 30 -18.14 10.81 16.67
C VAL A 30 -19.54 11.10 17.20
N PRO A 31 -19.75 12.18 17.99
CA PRO A 31 -21.08 12.56 18.41
C PRO A 31 -21.96 12.94 17.21
N HIS A 32 -23.19 12.43 17.17
CA HIS A 32 -24.11 12.70 16.05
C HIS A 32 -24.41 14.20 15.90
N GLU A 33 -24.44 14.93 17.01
CA GLU A 33 -24.57 16.38 17.05
C GLU A 33 -23.38 17.10 16.39
N MET A 34 -22.16 16.57 16.52
CA MET A 34 -20.97 17.12 15.87
C MET A 34 -21.04 16.91 14.36
N ILE A 35 -21.54 15.75 13.91
CA ILE A 35 -21.78 15.49 12.49
C ILE A 35 -22.82 16.49 11.95
N GLN A 36 -23.96 16.63 12.64
CA GLN A 36 -25.01 17.56 12.24
C GLN A 36 -24.59 19.03 12.33
N LEU A 37 -23.73 19.39 13.29
CA LEU A 37 -23.18 20.73 13.44
C LEU A 37 -22.14 20.99 12.36
N ALA A 38 -21.25 20.06 12.03
CA ALA A 38 -20.31 20.20 10.92
C ALA A 38 -21.05 20.35 9.58
N LEU A 39 -22.08 19.53 9.35
CA LEU A 39 -22.92 19.60 8.15
C LEU A 39 -23.65 20.95 8.04
N ARG A 40 -24.12 21.52 9.16
CA ARG A 40 -24.77 22.84 9.22
C ARG A 40 -23.79 24.00 9.14
N MET A 41 -22.68 23.93 9.86
CA MET A 41 -21.72 25.02 10.04
C MET A 41 -20.96 25.33 8.76
N TYR A 42 -20.65 24.30 7.97
CA TYR A 42 -19.89 24.49 6.74
C TYR A 42 -20.75 24.88 5.52
N HIS A 43 -22.09 24.89 5.56
CA HIS A 43 -22.96 25.29 4.44
C HIS A 43 -22.50 24.78 3.04
N VAL A 44 -21.89 23.60 2.99
CA VAL A 44 -21.16 23.06 1.83
C VAL A 44 -21.97 21.97 1.12
N PRO A 45 -22.14 22.07 -0.21
CA PRO A 45 -22.18 20.92 -1.12
C PRO A 45 -20.74 20.42 -1.37
N GLU A 46 -20.44 19.20 -0.92
CA GLU A 46 -19.22 18.34 -0.97
C GLU A 46 -17.80 18.85 -1.36
N LYS A 47 -17.61 19.88 -2.20
CA LYS A 47 -16.37 20.07 -2.98
C LYS A 47 -15.27 20.98 -2.39
N VAL A 48 -15.42 21.66 -1.25
CA VAL A 48 -14.50 22.79 -0.90
C VAL A 48 -13.84 22.72 0.50
N ILE A 49 -14.10 21.72 1.33
CA ILE A 49 -13.66 21.71 2.75
C ILE A 49 -12.14 21.53 2.96
N LEU A 50 -11.37 21.19 1.93
CA LEU A 50 -9.94 20.81 2.09
C LEU A 50 -8.91 21.97 2.20
N LYS A 51 -9.29 23.23 2.44
CA LYS A 51 -8.35 24.37 2.50
C LYS A 51 -8.10 25.01 3.87
N ALA A 52 -8.75 24.58 4.94
CA ALA A 52 -8.75 25.33 6.21
C ALA A 52 -7.70 24.93 7.27
N ALA A 53 -6.74 24.04 6.96
CA ALA A 53 -5.78 23.54 7.95
C ALA A 53 -4.30 23.56 7.49
N GLU A 54 -3.87 24.66 6.86
CA GLU A 54 -2.46 24.88 6.47
C GLU A 54 -1.83 26.08 7.19
N GLY A 55 -1.98 26.16 8.52
CA GLY A 55 -1.56 27.33 9.30
C GLY A 55 -0.44 27.14 10.32
N SER A 56 0.16 25.95 10.48
CA SER A 56 1.06 25.73 11.64
C SER A 56 2.33 24.92 11.40
N ALA A 57 2.60 24.48 10.16
CA ALA A 57 3.90 23.94 9.79
C ALA A 57 4.11 24.09 8.27
N GLY A 58 5.32 24.44 7.85
CA GLY A 58 5.69 24.41 6.45
C GLY A 58 5.65 22.97 5.93
N PRO A 59 5.26 22.74 4.67
CA PRO A 59 5.27 21.40 4.09
C PRO A 59 6.69 20.83 4.09
N ALA A 60 6.81 19.49 4.16
CA ALA A 60 8.12 18.85 4.11
C ALA A 60 8.76 19.12 2.74
N ASN A 61 9.81 19.95 2.73
CA ASN A 61 10.58 20.25 1.53
C ASN A 61 11.46 19.05 1.19
N LEU A 62 11.05 18.30 0.17
CA LEU A 62 11.77 17.11 -0.32
C LEU A 62 12.78 17.47 -1.44
N GLY A 63 13.09 18.75 -1.64
CA GLY A 63 13.93 19.23 -2.75
C GLY A 63 13.25 19.15 -4.13
N GLY A 64 13.78 19.85 -5.13
CA GLY A 64 13.33 19.74 -6.54
C GLY A 64 11.88 20.16 -6.82
N GLY A 65 11.31 21.11 -6.07
CA GLY A 65 9.96 21.66 -6.31
C GLY A 65 8.79 20.77 -5.86
N CYS A 66 9.05 19.60 -5.27
CA CYS A 66 8.00 18.74 -4.70
C CYS A 66 7.80 19.02 -3.21
N SER A 67 6.57 19.37 -2.86
CA SER A 67 6.14 19.71 -1.50
C SER A 67 5.00 18.76 -1.12
N MET A 68 5.17 18.02 -0.01
CA MET A 68 4.13 17.10 0.49
C MET A 68 3.39 17.72 1.67
N PRO A 69 2.05 17.62 1.73
CA PRO A 69 1.29 18.11 2.87
C PRO A 69 1.63 17.29 4.12
N LEU A 70 1.74 17.99 5.25
CA LEU A 70 2.23 17.46 6.53
C LEU A 70 1.31 16.39 7.13
N LEU A 71 0.00 16.49 6.87
CA LEU A 71 -1.03 15.60 7.39
C LEU A 71 -1.77 14.93 6.23
N LYS A 72 -1.82 13.60 6.24
CA LYS A 72 -2.66 12.83 5.32
C LYS A 72 -3.56 11.90 6.11
N ALA A 73 -4.86 12.12 6.05
CA ALA A 73 -5.85 11.27 6.68
C ALA A 73 -6.63 10.48 5.61
N PHE A 74 -6.87 9.21 5.88
CA PHE A 74 -7.80 8.37 5.15
C PHE A 74 -8.61 7.57 6.17
N MET A 75 -9.89 7.89 6.34
CA MET A 75 -10.73 7.33 7.41
C MET A 75 -10.08 7.57 8.80
N ASP A 76 -9.95 6.52 9.61
CA ASP A 76 -9.31 6.51 10.93
C ASP A 76 -7.77 6.48 10.86
N ASP A 77 -7.19 6.17 9.69
CA ASP A 77 -5.74 6.17 9.47
C ASP A 77 -5.25 7.60 9.20
N THR A 78 -4.43 8.12 10.11
CA THR A 78 -3.77 9.43 9.95
C THR A 78 -2.26 9.24 9.86
N THR A 79 -1.65 9.82 8.83
CA THR A 79 -0.19 9.82 8.66
C THR A 79 0.36 11.23 8.82
N ILE A 80 1.38 11.37 9.66
CA ILE A 80 2.18 12.58 9.81
C ILE A 80 3.51 12.37 9.10
N ILE A 81 3.93 13.37 8.30
CA ILE A 81 5.22 13.37 7.62
C ILE A 81 5.96 14.65 7.99
N CYS A 82 7.12 14.53 8.63
CA CYS A 82 7.95 15.66 9.07
C CYS A 82 9.43 15.40 8.78
N SER A 83 10.24 16.45 8.75
CA SER A 83 11.70 16.32 8.55
C SER A 83 12.51 16.41 9.86
N LYS A 84 11.89 16.90 10.95
CA LYS A 84 12.52 17.07 12.26
C LYS A 84 11.73 16.38 13.36
N GLU A 85 12.46 15.78 14.30
CA GLU A 85 11.89 15.04 15.43
C GLU A 85 11.05 15.93 16.36
N ASP A 86 11.56 17.11 16.70
CA ASP A 86 10.87 18.07 17.56
C ASP A 86 9.53 18.53 16.98
N GLU A 87 9.48 18.71 15.66
CA GLU A 87 8.25 19.08 14.95
C GLU A 87 7.23 17.94 14.99
N THR A 88 7.67 16.70 14.76
CA THR A 88 6.81 15.52 14.88
C THR A 88 6.24 15.37 16.28
N MET A 89 7.07 15.51 17.32
CA MET A 89 6.61 15.41 18.72
C MET A 89 5.62 16.51 19.08
N ARG A 90 5.88 17.77 18.70
CA ARG A 90 4.92 18.87 18.92
C ARG A 90 3.58 18.61 18.22
N MET A 91 3.61 18.09 16.99
CA MET A 91 2.40 17.75 16.23
C MET A 91 1.62 16.62 16.88
N LEU A 92 2.31 15.58 17.38
CA LEU A 92 1.68 14.48 18.12
C LEU A 92 1.00 14.97 19.39
N THR A 93 1.68 15.80 20.21
CA THR A 93 1.07 16.40 21.40
C THR A 93 -0.14 17.25 21.04
N ARG A 94 -0.05 18.04 19.96
CA ARG A 94 -1.16 18.90 19.52
C ARG A 94 -2.36 18.08 19.05
N LEU A 95 -2.13 16.99 18.31
CA LEU A 95 -3.18 16.10 17.86
C LEU A 95 -3.86 15.37 19.03
N ASP A 96 -3.12 14.99 20.06
CA ASP A 96 -3.68 14.37 21.27
C ASP A 96 -4.69 15.30 21.96
N VAL A 97 -4.33 16.59 22.11
CA VAL A 97 -5.24 17.61 22.63
C VAL A 97 -6.49 17.78 21.75
N LEU A 98 -6.32 17.79 20.42
CA LEU A 98 -7.45 17.92 19.50
C LEU A 98 -8.37 16.69 19.52
N MET A 99 -7.80 15.47 19.61
CA MET A 99 -8.61 14.25 19.72
C MET A 99 -9.41 14.23 21.01
N LEU A 100 -8.80 14.65 22.13
CA LEU A 100 -9.49 14.82 23.40
C LEU A 100 -10.69 15.78 23.27
N TRP A 101 -10.51 16.91 22.59
CA TRP A 101 -11.60 17.88 22.34
C TRP A 101 -12.71 17.29 21.47
N CYS A 102 -12.35 16.43 20.50
CA CYS A 102 -13.29 15.75 19.64
C CYS A 102 -13.98 14.54 20.32
N ARG A 103 -13.66 14.23 21.58
CA ARG A 103 -14.07 13.00 22.28
C ARG A 103 -13.69 11.72 21.53
N MET A 104 -12.56 11.78 20.82
CA MET A 104 -11.97 10.65 20.12
C MET A 104 -10.73 10.21 20.87
N GLU A 105 -10.41 8.92 20.78
CA GLU A 105 -9.24 8.35 21.43
C GLU A 105 -8.32 7.73 20.39
N PHE A 106 -7.02 7.88 20.63
CA PHE A 106 -6.02 7.18 19.87
C PHE A 106 -5.90 5.72 20.31
N LYS A 107 -5.49 4.84 19.39
CA LYS A 107 -5.17 3.44 19.68
C LYS A 107 -3.66 3.21 19.62
N PRO A 108 -2.89 3.61 20.66
CA PRO A 108 -1.43 3.62 20.60
C PRO A 108 -0.79 2.25 20.31
N LYS A 109 -1.43 1.14 20.70
CA LYS A 109 -0.99 -0.23 20.31
C LYS A 109 -0.90 -0.46 18.80
N LYS A 110 -1.67 0.27 18.00
CA LYS A 110 -1.66 0.20 16.53
C LYS A 110 -0.76 1.23 15.86
N PHE A 111 -0.23 2.20 16.61
CA PHE A 111 0.64 3.21 16.05
C PHE A 111 1.92 2.61 15.51
N ARG A 112 2.43 3.16 14.42
CA ARG A 112 3.71 2.78 13.83
C ARG A 112 4.53 4.01 13.47
N SER A 113 5.85 3.93 13.60
CA SER A 113 6.75 5.03 13.21
C SER A 113 7.96 4.54 12.45
N LEU A 114 8.41 5.34 11.50
CA LEU A 114 9.63 5.15 10.73
C LEU A 114 10.43 6.45 10.74
N SER A 115 11.67 6.38 11.24
CA SER A 115 12.62 7.48 11.19
C SER A 115 13.74 7.15 10.22
N ILE A 116 14.09 8.12 9.38
CA ILE A 116 15.18 8.05 8.43
C ILE A 116 16.09 9.24 8.69
N ARG A 117 17.37 8.98 8.93
CA ARG A 117 18.41 9.99 9.14
C ARG A 117 19.51 9.81 8.10
N LYS A 118 19.85 10.89 7.38
CA LYS A 118 20.85 10.86 6.30
C LYS A 118 20.63 9.70 5.32
N GLY A 119 19.36 9.41 5.00
CA GLY A 119 18.97 8.30 4.12
C GLY A 119 19.09 6.88 4.67
N LYS A 120 19.39 6.69 5.96
CA LYS A 120 19.39 5.37 6.62
C LYS A 120 18.25 5.29 7.63
N VAL A 121 17.64 4.10 7.77
CA VAL A 121 16.64 3.86 8.82
C VAL A 121 17.31 4.00 10.18
N ASP A 122 16.82 4.95 10.97
CA ASP A 122 17.22 5.13 12.33
C ASP A 122 16.30 4.33 13.26
N LYS A 123 16.88 3.45 14.06
CA LYS A 123 16.17 2.62 15.05
C LYS A 123 16.23 3.24 16.45
N ALA A 124 17.05 4.28 16.66
CA ALA A 124 17.23 4.93 17.95
C ALA A 124 16.10 5.92 18.25
N THR A 125 15.69 6.70 17.24
CA THR A 125 14.52 7.59 17.37
C THR A 125 13.25 6.76 17.59
N THR A 126 12.59 7.00 18.71
CA THR A 126 11.26 6.46 18.97
C THR A 126 10.35 7.51 19.54
N PHE A 127 9.15 7.60 18.98
CA PHE A 127 8.13 8.54 19.40
C PHE A 127 7.23 7.92 20.47
N THR A 128 6.77 8.77 21.38
CA THR A 128 5.84 8.41 22.46
C THR A 128 4.56 9.22 22.32
N VAL A 129 3.40 8.55 22.41
CA VAL A 129 2.09 9.20 22.47
C VAL A 129 1.30 8.56 23.60
N ALA A 130 0.68 9.38 24.47
CA ALA A 130 -0.05 8.93 25.65
C ALA A 130 0.73 7.89 26.48
N ASP A 131 1.99 8.18 26.76
CA ASP A 131 2.96 7.34 27.50
C ASP A 131 3.23 5.94 26.92
N GLN A 132 2.82 5.68 25.67
CA GLN A 132 3.11 4.43 24.96
C GLN A 132 4.14 4.64 23.84
N ARG A 133 5.12 3.72 23.78
CA ARG A 133 6.16 3.70 22.75
C ARG A 133 5.62 3.09 21.45
N ILE A 134 5.81 3.82 20.35
CA ILE A 134 5.38 3.39 19.02
C ILE A 134 6.34 2.32 18.46
N GLN A 135 5.79 1.24 17.88
CA GLN A 135 6.56 0.14 17.28
C GLN A 135 6.89 0.39 15.78
N THR A 136 7.94 -0.24 15.27
CA THR A 136 8.35 -0.21 13.84
C THR A 136 7.77 -1.41 13.06
N VAL A 137 7.72 -1.47 11.72
CA VAL A 137 6.67 -0.88 10.84
C VAL A 137 5.94 -1.97 10.02
N LYS A 138 4.60 -1.85 9.90
CA LYS A 138 3.77 -2.30 8.75
C LYS A 138 2.64 -1.27 8.55
N SER A 139 2.43 -0.75 7.34
CA SER A 139 1.28 0.13 7.03
C SER A 139 0.62 -0.27 5.71
N LEU A 140 -0.72 -0.25 5.65
CA LEU A 140 -1.54 -0.62 4.49
C LEU A 140 -1.11 -1.92 3.78
N GLY A 141 -0.68 -2.92 4.55
CA GLY A 141 -0.19 -4.21 4.02
C GLY A 141 1.29 -4.24 3.65
N ARG A 142 1.96 -3.09 3.53
CA ARG A 142 3.40 -2.97 3.22
C ARG A 142 4.24 -2.96 4.50
N CYS A 143 5.17 -3.91 4.61
CA CYS A 143 6.16 -3.92 5.69
C CYS A 143 7.41 -3.15 5.27
N TYR A 144 7.82 -2.17 6.07
CA TYR A 144 9.02 -1.38 5.83
C TYR A 144 10.15 -1.99 6.64
N ASP A 145 10.89 -2.90 6.02
CA ASP A 145 12.07 -3.50 6.64
C ASP A 145 13.23 -2.49 6.64
N SER A 146 14.21 -2.71 7.51
CA SER A 146 15.40 -1.87 7.68
C SER A 146 16.21 -1.68 6.38
N CYS A 147 16.09 -2.61 5.43
CA CYS A 147 16.71 -2.52 4.12
C CYS A 147 15.99 -1.56 3.14
N ILE A 148 14.70 -1.25 3.37
CA ILE A 148 13.83 -0.47 2.45
C ILE A 148 14.05 -0.90 0.99
N LYS A 149 14.03 -2.21 0.75
CA LYS A 149 14.16 -2.83 -0.58
C LYS A 149 13.08 -3.89 -0.69
N ASP A 150 12.40 -3.94 -1.83
CA ASP A 150 11.33 -4.91 -2.09
C ASP A 150 11.83 -6.19 -2.80
N ALA A 151 13.13 -6.34 -3.04
CA ALA A 151 13.70 -7.51 -3.72
C ALA A 151 13.30 -8.84 -3.06
N ARG A 152 13.30 -8.91 -1.72
CA ARG A 152 12.84 -10.11 -0.98
C ARG A 152 11.34 -10.38 -1.19
N ARG A 153 10.52 -9.33 -1.37
CA ARG A 153 9.07 -9.44 -1.61
C ARG A 153 8.76 -10.04 -2.98
N GLY A 154 9.60 -9.77 -3.98
CA GLY A 154 9.51 -10.43 -5.28
C GLY A 154 9.66 -11.95 -5.16
N ALA A 155 10.71 -12.42 -4.46
CA ALA A 155 10.93 -13.84 -4.20
C ALA A 155 9.78 -14.47 -3.39
N GLU A 156 9.36 -13.84 -2.29
CA GLU A 156 8.23 -14.30 -1.47
C GLU A 156 6.92 -14.42 -2.28
N THR A 157 6.66 -13.47 -3.19
CA THR A 157 5.47 -13.50 -4.05
C THR A 157 5.54 -14.64 -5.07
N LEU A 158 6.74 -14.92 -5.61
CA LEU A 158 6.97 -16.02 -6.53
C LEU A 158 6.85 -17.39 -5.85
N ASP A 159 7.30 -17.50 -4.60
CA ASP A 159 7.12 -18.71 -3.78
C ASP A 159 5.65 -18.93 -3.46
N LEU A 160 4.93 -17.88 -3.05
CA LEU A 160 3.49 -17.92 -2.83
C LEU A 160 2.74 -18.36 -4.09
N ALA A 161 3.07 -17.79 -5.25
CA ALA A 161 2.48 -18.19 -6.53
C ALA A 161 2.72 -19.69 -6.80
N SER A 162 3.93 -20.17 -6.54
CA SER A 162 4.31 -21.58 -6.78
C SER A 162 3.55 -22.54 -5.85
N GLU A 163 3.49 -22.23 -4.56
CA GLU A 163 2.77 -23.01 -3.55
C GLU A 163 1.28 -23.10 -3.89
N ARG A 164 0.65 -21.97 -4.23
CA ARG A 164 -0.79 -21.91 -4.53
C ARG A 164 -1.13 -22.60 -5.86
N LEU A 165 -0.29 -22.46 -6.88
CA LEU A 165 -0.46 -23.21 -8.14
C LEU A 165 -0.35 -24.71 -7.92
N LEU A 166 0.59 -25.16 -7.09
CA LEU A 166 0.70 -26.57 -6.72
C LEU A 166 -0.54 -27.06 -5.97
N ALA A 167 -1.09 -26.27 -5.05
CA ALA A 167 -2.32 -26.59 -4.33
C ALA A 167 -3.52 -26.72 -5.27
N ILE A 168 -3.69 -25.79 -6.22
CA ILE A 168 -4.75 -25.87 -7.25
C ILE A 168 -4.51 -27.08 -8.15
N ASN A 169 -3.27 -27.37 -8.54
CA ASN A 169 -3.00 -28.52 -9.40
C ASN A 169 -3.36 -29.85 -8.71
N LYS A 170 -3.11 -29.96 -7.40
CA LYS A 170 -3.40 -31.15 -6.58
C LYS A 170 -4.89 -31.31 -6.24
N CYS A 171 -5.73 -30.29 -6.42
CA CYS A 171 -7.15 -30.44 -6.12
C CYS A 171 -7.84 -31.38 -7.14
N GLY A 172 -8.89 -32.07 -6.69
CA GLY A 172 -9.67 -33.00 -7.51
C GLY A 172 -10.60 -32.33 -8.54
N LEU A 173 -10.50 -31.00 -8.73
CA LEU A 173 -11.34 -30.27 -9.69
C LEU A 173 -10.95 -30.60 -11.14
N GLN A 174 -11.93 -30.52 -12.04
CA GLN A 174 -11.67 -30.57 -13.47
C GLN A 174 -10.85 -29.35 -13.93
N GLY A 175 -10.16 -29.50 -15.06
CA GLY A 175 -9.23 -28.49 -15.57
C GLY A 175 -9.84 -27.10 -15.73
N ILE A 176 -11.06 -27.00 -16.24
CA ILE A 176 -11.76 -25.72 -16.42
C ILE A 176 -12.02 -25.03 -15.07
N PHE A 177 -12.42 -25.77 -14.04
CA PHE A 177 -12.65 -25.21 -12.71
C PHE A 177 -11.34 -24.78 -12.02
N LYS A 178 -10.22 -25.45 -12.29
CA LYS A 178 -8.89 -25.00 -11.83
C LYS A 178 -8.52 -23.64 -12.41
N ILE A 179 -8.89 -23.39 -13.66
CA ILE A 179 -8.69 -22.10 -14.33
C ILE A 179 -9.60 -21.03 -13.71
N CYS A 180 -10.84 -21.35 -13.36
CA CYS A 180 -11.70 -20.43 -12.62
C CYS A 180 -11.06 -20.03 -11.28
N CYS A 181 -10.51 -20.99 -10.51
CA CYS A 181 -9.79 -20.69 -9.27
C CYS A 181 -8.56 -19.80 -9.50
N LEU A 182 -7.82 -20.06 -10.58
CA LEU A 182 -6.69 -19.22 -10.97
C LEU A 182 -7.14 -17.77 -11.23
N GLN A 183 -8.11 -17.58 -12.13
CA GLN A 183 -8.54 -16.26 -12.60
C GLN A 183 -9.26 -15.44 -11.53
N LEU A 184 -10.14 -16.07 -10.75
CA LEU A 184 -10.99 -15.36 -9.78
C LEU A 184 -10.39 -15.27 -8.38
N MET A 185 -9.40 -16.10 -8.04
CA MET A 185 -8.81 -16.09 -6.69
C MET A 185 -7.31 -15.82 -6.71
N LEU A 186 -6.54 -16.61 -7.45
CA LEU A 186 -5.08 -16.53 -7.36
C LEU A 186 -4.54 -15.26 -8.01
N ILE A 187 -5.03 -14.89 -9.19
CA ILE A 187 -4.60 -13.66 -9.87
C ILE A 187 -4.89 -12.42 -9.01
N LEU A 188 -6.10 -12.30 -8.44
CA LEU A 188 -6.44 -11.18 -7.56
C LEU A 188 -5.53 -11.13 -6.32
N LYS A 189 -5.19 -12.29 -5.74
CA LYS A 189 -4.26 -12.38 -4.59
C LYS A 189 -2.83 -11.99 -4.96
N LEU A 190 -2.37 -12.31 -6.17
CA LEU A 190 -1.01 -11.99 -6.63
C LEU A 190 -0.89 -10.54 -7.12
N LEU A 191 -1.96 -9.95 -7.65
CA LEU A 191 -1.97 -8.56 -8.09
C LEU A 191 -1.65 -7.59 -6.94
N TRP A 192 -2.18 -7.86 -5.75
CA TRP A 192 -2.00 -6.96 -4.61
C TRP A 192 -0.53 -6.76 -4.21
N PRO A 193 0.27 -7.82 -3.96
CA PRO A 193 1.72 -7.68 -3.74
C PRO A 193 2.46 -6.99 -4.89
N LEU A 194 2.14 -7.31 -6.15
CA LEU A 194 2.77 -6.71 -7.33
C LEU A 194 2.46 -5.21 -7.46
N LEU A 195 1.28 -4.78 -7.01
CA LEU A 195 0.91 -3.36 -6.97
C LEU A 195 1.46 -2.63 -5.75
N ALA A 196 1.44 -3.27 -4.59
CA ALA A 196 1.85 -2.66 -3.33
C ALA A 196 3.37 -2.45 -3.21
N HIS A 197 4.16 -3.31 -3.86
CA HIS A 197 5.62 -3.28 -3.83
C HIS A 197 6.22 -2.91 -5.19
N ASP A 198 7.47 -2.44 -5.18
CA ASP A 198 8.24 -2.23 -6.41
C ASP A 198 8.96 -3.52 -6.79
N ILE A 199 8.18 -4.46 -7.33
CA ILE A 199 8.68 -5.74 -7.84
C ILE A 199 9.02 -5.59 -9.32
N CYS A 200 10.19 -6.05 -9.74
CA CYS A 200 10.65 -6.00 -11.13
C CYS A 200 9.74 -6.79 -12.08
N SER A 201 9.60 -6.33 -13.33
CA SER A 201 8.76 -6.99 -14.33
C SER A 201 9.20 -8.41 -14.65
N THR A 202 10.50 -8.69 -14.59
CA THR A 202 11.08 -10.03 -14.73
C THR A 202 10.49 -11.04 -13.73
N THR A 203 10.15 -10.60 -12.52
CA THR A 203 9.50 -11.46 -11.52
C THR A 203 8.02 -11.71 -11.87
N ALA A 204 7.31 -10.68 -12.36
CA ALA A 204 5.93 -10.83 -12.84
C ALA A 204 5.86 -11.75 -14.07
N GLU A 205 6.80 -11.63 -15.00
CA GLU A 205 6.97 -12.51 -16.17
C GLU A 205 7.25 -13.96 -15.74
N ALA A 206 8.12 -14.18 -14.75
CA ALA A 206 8.39 -15.50 -14.20
C ALA A 206 7.15 -16.13 -13.55
N ILE A 207 6.32 -15.33 -12.87
CA ILE A 207 5.04 -15.76 -12.30
C ILE A 207 4.07 -16.13 -13.42
N GLU A 208 3.94 -15.31 -14.47
CA GLU A 208 3.07 -15.57 -15.61
C GLU A 208 3.50 -16.82 -16.38
N ALA A 209 4.80 -17.02 -16.61
CA ALA A 209 5.32 -18.24 -17.23
C ALA A 209 4.93 -19.51 -16.45
N LYS A 210 5.00 -19.47 -15.11
CA LYS A 210 4.53 -20.58 -14.26
C LYS A 210 3.03 -20.79 -14.42
N ILE A 211 2.23 -19.73 -14.42
CA ILE A 211 0.79 -19.80 -14.64
C ILE A 211 0.48 -20.43 -16.00
N ASN A 212 1.11 -19.96 -17.07
CA ASN A 212 0.89 -20.44 -18.45
C ASN A 212 1.13 -21.94 -18.54
N LYS A 213 2.19 -22.45 -17.89
CA LYS A 213 2.50 -23.89 -17.82
C LYS A 213 1.35 -24.70 -17.19
N TYR A 214 0.82 -24.25 -16.05
CA TYR A 214 -0.29 -24.95 -15.39
C TYR A 214 -1.60 -24.82 -16.17
N THR A 215 -1.89 -23.64 -16.70
CA THR A 215 -3.07 -23.37 -17.51
C THR A 215 -3.14 -24.27 -18.73
N ARG A 216 -2.03 -24.44 -19.46
CA ARG A 216 -1.97 -25.34 -20.62
C ARG A 216 -2.25 -26.79 -20.23
N LYS A 217 -1.65 -27.23 -19.12
CA LYS A 217 -1.89 -28.57 -18.56
C LYS A 217 -3.35 -28.78 -18.19
N TRP A 218 -4.00 -27.78 -17.58
CA TRP A 218 -5.39 -27.89 -17.14
C TRP A 218 -6.39 -27.79 -18.30
N LEU A 219 -6.08 -27.03 -19.35
CA LEU A 219 -6.87 -26.97 -20.58
C LEU A 219 -6.67 -28.21 -21.49
N GLY A 220 -5.60 -28.99 -21.28
CA GLY A 220 -5.22 -30.08 -22.18
C GLY A 220 -4.71 -29.59 -23.54
N VAL A 221 -4.23 -28.35 -23.63
CA VAL A 221 -3.67 -27.78 -24.87
C VAL A 221 -2.18 -28.08 -24.99
N PRO A 222 -1.63 -28.12 -26.22
CA PRO A 222 -0.20 -28.37 -26.42
C PRO A 222 0.68 -27.34 -25.71
N PRO A 223 1.85 -27.74 -25.18
CA PRO A 223 2.79 -26.84 -24.55
C PRO A 223 3.31 -25.76 -25.52
N GLY A 224 3.29 -26.02 -26.83
CA GLY A 224 3.72 -25.10 -27.89
C GLY A 224 2.68 -24.07 -28.35
N LEU A 225 1.46 -24.04 -27.80
CA LEU A 225 0.49 -22.96 -28.10
C LEU A 225 1.14 -21.59 -27.76
N SER A 226 0.82 -20.49 -28.43
CA SER A 226 1.41 -19.19 -28.04
C SER A 226 0.67 -18.57 -26.85
N ASP A 227 1.37 -17.86 -25.96
CA ASP A 227 0.74 -17.12 -24.86
C ASP A 227 -0.23 -16.06 -25.40
N VAL A 228 0.11 -15.43 -26.54
CA VAL A 228 -0.77 -14.51 -27.25
C VAL A 228 -2.09 -15.18 -27.64
N ALA A 229 -2.06 -16.40 -28.19
CA ALA A 229 -3.28 -17.14 -28.51
C ALA A 229 -4.09 -17.49 -27.26
N MET A 230 -3.42 -17.64 -26.12
CA MET A 230 -4.03 -18.00 -24.85
C MET A 230 -4.83 -16.85 -24.21
N TYR A 231 -4.37 -15.60 -24.36
CA TYR A 231 -5.00 -14.39 -23.79
C TYR A 231 -5.87 -13.59 -24.77
N ARG A 232 -5.89 -13.98 -26.05
CA ARG A 232 -6.57 -13.20 -27.10
C ARG A 232 -8.09 -13.21 -26.96
N GLN A 233 -8.68 -12.03 -26.75
CA GLN A 233 -10.14 -11.87 -26.64
C GLN A 233 -10.87 -11.75 -27.98
N LYS A 234 -10.16 -11.37 -29.05
CA LYS A 234 -10.74 -11.13 -30.39
C LYS A 234 -10.63 -12.32 -31.37
N ALA A 235 -10.17 -13.47 -30.91
CA ALA A 235 -10.03 -14.66 -31.75
C ALA A 235 -11.35 -15.44 -31.89
N LYS A 236 -11.43 -16.36 -32.87
CA LYS A 236 -12.57 -17.29 -33.03
C LYS A 236 -12.74 -18.21 -31.82
N LEU A 237 -11.62 -18.67 -31.25
CA LEU A 237 -11.59 -19.36 -29.96
C LEU A 237 -11.32 -18.31 -28.87
N LYS A 238 -12.29 -18.10 -27.97
CA LYS A 238 -12.14 -17.17 -26.84
C LYS A 238 -11.91 -17.96 -25.56
N LEU A 239 -10.70 -17.88 -25.03
CA LEU A 239 -10.41 -18.34 -23.67
C LEU A 239 -10.62 -17.13 -22.74
N SER A 240 -11.48 -17.26 -21.73
CA SER A 240 -11.80 -16.18 -20.78
C SER A 240 -10.69 -15.98 -19.74
N MET A 241 -9.47 -15.76 -20.21
CA MET A 241 -8.30 -15.63 -19.36
C MET A 241 -7.69 -14.24 -19.50
N LYS A 242 -7.38 -13.63 -18.36
CA LYS A 242 -6.67 -12.36 -18.29
C LYS A 242 -5.22 -12.62 -17.93
N SER A 243 -4.32 -11.94 -18.61
CA SER A 243 -2.89 -11.92 -18.28
C SER A 243 -2.66 -11.09 -17.02
N ILE A 244 -1.73 -11.53 -16.17
CA ILE A 244 -1.32 -10.76 -14.99
C ILE A 244 -0.57 -9.51 -15.44
N LEU A 245 0.34 -9.64 -16.41
CA LEU A 245 1.11 -8.51 -16.94
C LEU A 245 0.21 -7.46 -17.58
N GLU A 246 -0.78 -7.85 -18.39
CA GLU A 246 -1.75 -6.89 -18.94
C GLU A 246 -2.52 -6.16 -17.84
N SER A 247 -2.95 -6.89 -16.80
CA SER A 247 -3.67 -6.31 -15.67
C SER A 247 -2.78 -5.38 -14.83
N LEU A 248 -1.48 -5.70 -14.73
CA LEU A 248 -0.50 -4.91 -14.01
C LEU A 248 -0.12 -3.64 -14.78
N ASN A 249 0.12 -3.74 -16.09
CA ASN A 249 0.40 -2.60 -16.97
C ASN A 249 -0.78 -1.63 -17.04
N ALA A 250 -2.02 -2.14 -17.00
CA ALA A 250 -3.21 -1.30 -16.92
C ALA A 250 -3.29 -0.50 -15.60
N ALA A 251 -2.75 -1.04 -14.51
CA ALA A 251 -2.77 -0.42 -13.19
C ALA A 251 -1.51 0.42 -12.89
N LYS A 252 -0.36 0.08 -13.49
CA LYS A 252 0.92 0.79 -13.42
C LYS A 252 1.50 0.92 -14.85
N PRO A 253 1.24 2.03 -15.56
CA PRO A 253 1.68 2.19 -16.95
C PRO A 253 3.20 2.27 -17.14
N ASP A 254 3.95 2.71 -16.13
CA ASP A 254 5.42 2.81 -16.17
C ASP A 254 6.14 1.56 -15.59
N TYR A 255 5.51 0.39 -15.67
CA TYR A 255 6.06 -0.87 -15.15
C TYR A 255 7.23 -1.34 -16.04
N SER A 256 8.40 -0.72 -15.82
CA SER A 256 9.61 -0.94 -16.59
C SER A 256 10.38 -2.18 -16.10
N PRO A 257 11.11 -2.86 -16.99
CA PRO A 257 12.09 -3.86 -16.57
C PRO A 257 13.16 -3.24 -15.68
N CYS A 258 13.52 -3.99 -14.64
CA CYS A 258 14.85 -3.95 -14.08
C CYS A 258 15.77 -4.74 -15.05
#